data_AF-A0A1E7LN42-F1
#
_entry.id   AF-A0A1E7LN42-F1
#
_cell.length_a   1.000
_cell.length_b   1.000
_cell.length_c   1.000
_cell.angle_alpha   90.00
_cell.angle_beta   90.00
_cell.angle_gamma   90.00
#
_symmetry.space_group_name_H-M   'P 1'
#
loop_
_entity.id
_entity.type
_entity.pdbx_description
1 polymer ?
#
loop_
_entity_poly.entity_id
_entity_poly.type
_entity_poly.pdbx_seq_one_letter_code
_entity_poly.pdbx_strand_id
1 'polypeptide(L)'
;MGKLTSYTELNVTLARRTGCRLFDFDRADERAAMGHLLGLIVERDQQIAPSDPPLMLSALVNYLTANDAGPGFYQLAKQLQLLPMSASKDEKDSFWIKQVRRLYERHEARPNLA
;
A
#
# COMPACT_ATOMS: atom_id res chain seq x y z
N MET A 1 -1.55 10.10 14.02
CA MET A 1 -1.31 9.36 12.75
C MET A 1 0.10 8.86 12.79
N GLY A 2 0.31 7.55 12.71
CA GLY A 2 1.66 6.97 12.70
C GLY A 2 2.47 7.41 11.47
N LYS A 3 3.77 7.14 11.49
CA LYS A 3 4.68 7.47 10.39
C LYS A 3 4.35 6.60 9.18
N LEU A 4 3.89 7.21 8.09
CA LEU A 4 3.73 6.54 6.79
C LEU A 4 5.12 6.23 6.21
N THR A 5 5.23 5.12 5.48
CA THR A 5 6.49 4.69 4.86
C THR A 5 6.52 5.18 3.43
N SER A 6 7.62 5.79 3.00
CA SER A 6 7.75 6.20 1.59
C SER A 6 8.08 5.02 0.69
N TYR A 7 7.76 5.12 -0.61
CA TYR A 7 8.22 4.14 -1.61
C TYR A 7 9.75 3.94 -1.58
N THR A 8 10.52 5.00 -1.35
CA THR A 8 11.98 4.94 -1.24
C THR A 8 12.43 4.17 0.01
N GLU A 9 11.83 4.46 1.17
CA GLU A 9 12.15 3.78 2.43
C GLU A 9 11.78 2.29 2.38
N LEU A 10 10.63 1.96 1.77
CA LEU A 10 10.25 0.58 1.48
C LEU A 10 11.29 -0.12 0.60
N ASN A 11 11.66 0.50 -0.52
CA ASN A 11 12.61 -0.06 -1.47
C ASN A 11 13.97 -0.36 -0.81
N VAL A 12 14.52 0.61 -0.07
CA VAL A 12 15.78 0.45 0.68
C VAL A 12 15.67 -0.68 1.72
N THR A 13 14.55 -0.74 2.44
CA THR A 13 14.33 -1.76 3.46
C THR A 13 14.20 -3.16 2.85
N LEU A 14 13.48 -3.30 1.74
CA LEU A 14 13.32 -4.57 1.02
C LEU A 14 14.67 -5.10 0.53
N ALA A 15 15.47 -4.27 -0.15
CA ALA A 15 16.80 -4.67 -0.61
C ALA A 15 17.71 -5.09 0.56
N ARG A 16 17.71 -4.31 1.65
CA ARG A 16 18.51 -4.63 2.84
C ARG A 16 18.10 -5.96 3.50
N ARG A 17 16.81 -6.28 3.54
CA ARG A 17 16.30 -7.49 4.22
C ARG A 17 16.36 -8.75 3.35
N THR A 18 16.28 -8.60 2.03
CA THR A 18 16.22 -9.73 1.09
C THR A 18 17.53 -9.98 0.36
N GLY A 19 18.44 -8.99 0.33
CA GLY A 19 19.64 -9.02 -0.52
C GLY A 19 19.35 -8.75 -2.00
N CYS A 20 18.09 -8.53 -2.38
CA CYS A 20 17.71 -8.20 -3.76
C CYS A 20 18.13 -6.79 -4.15
N ARG A 21 18.26 -6.55 -5.46
CA ARG A 21 18.50 -5.21 -6.01
C ARG A 21 17.33 -4.28 -5.71
N LEU A 22 17.63 -2.99 -5.48
CA LEU A 22 16.65 -1.91 -5.42
C LEU A 22 15.89 -1.76 -6.75
N PHE A 23 14.60 -1.44 -6.66
CA PHE A 23 13.85 -0.94 -7.81
C PHE A 23 14.36 0.44 -8.22
N ASP A 24 14.48 0.67 -9.52
CA ASP A 24 14.78 1.93 -10.17
C ASP A 24 13.45 2.62 -10.51
N PHE A 25 13.11 3.70 -9.81
CA PHE A 25 11.84 4.38 -10.02
C PHE A 25 11.84 5.37 -11.19
N ASP A 26 12.98 5.59 -11.86
CA ASP A 26 13.01 6.30 -13.14
C ASP A 26 12.48 5.40 -14.27
N ARG A 27 12.53 4.07 -14.06
CA ARG A 27 12.02 3.05 -14.98
C ARG A 27 10.54 2.73 -14.75
N ALA A 28 9.74 2.91 -15.79
CA ALA A 28 8.29 2.67 -15.72
C ALA A 28 7.94 1.20 -15.43
N ASP A 29 8.71 0.25 -15.98
CA ASP A 29 8.54 -1.18 -15.75
C ASP A 29 8.89 -1.58 -14.31
N GLU A 30 9.92 -0.99 -13.72
CA GLU A 30 10.27 -1.24 -12.32
C GLU A 30 9.27 -0.61 -11.34
N ARG A 31 8.68 0.55 -11.67
CA ARG A 31 7.53 1.09 -10.92
C ARG A 31 6.32 0.15 -10.98
N ALA A 32 6.04 -0.43 -12.15
CA ALA A 32 4.97 -1.42 -12.30
C ALA A 32 5.25 -2.69 -11.50
N ALA A 33 6.50 -3.16 -11.49
CA ALA A 33 6.92 -4.32 -10.70
C ALA A 33 6.76 -4.11 -9.19
N MET A 34 7.11 -2.92 -8.67
CA MET A 34 6.85 -2.56 -7.27
C MET A 34 5.34 -2.55 -6.97
N GLY A 35 4.52 -1.98 -7.87
CA GLY A 35 3.06 -2.03 -7.74
C GLY A 35 2.52 -3.46 -7.70
N HIS A 36 3.05 -4.33 -8.55
CA HIS A 36 2.68 -5.75 -8.58
C HIS A 36 3.08 -6.48 -7.28
N LEU A 37 4.30 -6.27 -6.78
CA LEU A 37 4.75 -6.82 -5.50
C LEU A 37 3.83 -6.40 -4.34
N LEU A 38 3.44 -5.13 -4.31
CA LEU A 38 2.48 -4.64 -3.31
C LEU A 38 1.11 -5.31 -3.45
N GLY A 39 0.65 -5.58 -4.67
CA GLY A 39 -0.54 -6.39 -4.93
C GLY A 39 -0.46 -7.78 -4.32
N LEU A 40 0.64 -8.50 -4.58
CA LEU A 40 0.88 -9.84 -4.03
C LEU A 40 0.93 -9.83 -2.49
N ILE A 41 1.51 -8.78 -1.88
CA ILE A 41 1.52 -8.62 -0.42
C ILE A 41 0.10 -8.43 0.12
N VAL A 42 -0.73 -7.62 -0.55
CA VAL A 42 -2.13 -7.41 -0.15
C VAL A 42 -2.92 -8.71 -0.25
N GLU A 43 -2.81 -9.44 -1.35
CA GLU A 43 -3.47 -10.74 -1.53
C GLU A 43 -3.04 -11.73 -0.43
N ARG A 44 -1.74 -11.79 -0.14
CA ARG A 44 -1.21 -12.69 0.89
C ARG A 44 -1.66 -12.29 2.29
N ASP A 45 -1.71 -11.00 2.61
CA ASP A 45 -2.21 -10.51 3.90
C ASP A 45 -3.69 -10.84 4.09
N GLN A 46 -4.52 -10.67 3.06
CA GLN A 46 -5.94 -11.03 3.11
C GLN A 46 -6.16 -12.52 3.39
N GLN A 47 -5.27 -13.39 2.92
CA GLN A 47 -5.31 -14.82 3.24
C GLN A 47 -4.92 -15.12 4.69
N ILE A 48 -3.92 -14.40 5.23
CA ILE A 48 -3.40 -14.62 6.59
C ILE A 48 -4.31 -13.98 7.65
N ALA A 49 -4.90 -12.84 7.31
CA ALA A 49 -5.64 -11.97 8.21
C ALA A 49 -6.82 -11.32 7.45
N PRO A 50 -7.86 -12.10 7.15
CA PRO A 50 -9.02 -11.60 6.42
C PRO A 50 -9.71 -10.47 7.19
N SER A 51 -10.24 -9.51 6.44
CA SER A 51 -10.97 -8.36 6.97
C SER A 51 -12.10 -7.99 6.03
N ASP A 52 -13.23 -7.54 6.59
CA ASP A 52 -14.36 -7.03 5.82
C ASP A 52 -14.62 -5.55 6.16
N PRO A 53 -14.55 -4.60 5.21
CA PRO A 53 -14.04 -4.78 3.86
C PRO A 53 -12.52 -5.04 3.82
N PRO A 54 -11.98 -5.61 2.73
CA PRO A 54 -10.56 -5.92 2.61
C PRO A 54 -9.64 -4.72 2.83
N LEU A 55 -8.57 -4.96 3.58
CA LEU A 55 -7.53 -3.97 3.84
C LEU A 55 -6.37 -4.12 2.87
N MET A 56 -5.77 -3.00 2.50
CA MET A 56 -4.65 -2.95 1.57
C MET A 56 -3.42 -2.38 2.26
N LEU A 57 -2.49 -3.23 2.71
CA LEU A 57 -1.23 -2.78 3.34
C LEU A 57 -0.45 -1.76 2.50
N SER A 58 -0.61 -1.81 1.16
CA SER A 58 -0.05 -0.82 0.24
C SER A 58 -0.53 0.63 0.50
N ALA A 59 -1.64 0.84 1.23
CA ALA A 59 -2.11 2.16 1.64
C ALA A 59 -1.13 2.89 2.59
N LEU A 60 -0.26 2.15 3.30
CA LEU A 60 0.73 2.73 4.20
C LEU A 60 1.97 3.25 3.45
N VAL A 61 2.07 2.96 2.15
CA VAL A 61 3.17 3.38 1.29
C VAL A 61 2.76 4.64 0.54
N ASN A 62 3.46 5.75 0.75
CA ASN A 62 3.10 7.03 0.14
C ASN A 62 4.23 7.66 -0.70
N TYR A 63 3.83 8.55 -1.60
CA TYR A 63 4.76 9.49 -2.23
C TYR A 63 4.97 10.68 -1.30
N LEU A 64 6.20 10.87 -0.84
CA LEU A 64 6.59 11.97 0.07
C LEU A 64 6.25 13.36 -0.48
N THR A 65 6.25 13.52 -1.81
CA THR A 65 6.05 14.81 -2.48
C THR A 65 4.57 15.15 -2.72
N ALA A 66 3.69 14.15 -2.76
CA ALA A 66 2.28 14.33 -3.14
C ALA A 66 1.30 14.19 -1.97
N ASN A 67 1.75 13.67 -0.82
CA ASN A 67 0.87 13.31 0.30
C ASN A 67 -0.33 12.46 -0.16
N ASP A 68 -0.06 11.51 -1.06
CA ASP A 68 -1.02 10.64 -1.71
C ASP A 68 -0.45 9.20 -1.77
N ALA A 69 -1.32 8.20 -1.74
CA ALA A 69 -0.99 6.79 -1.95
C ALA A 69 -0.41 6.52 -3.35
N GLY A 70 -0.78 7.40 -4.29
CA GLY A 70 -0.33 7.38 -5.67
C GLY A 70 -1.14 6.44 -6.58
N PRO A 71 -0.89 6.51 -7.90
CA PRO A 71 -1.75 5.88 -8.91
C PRO A 71 -1.78 4.35 -8.81
N GLY A 72 -0.68 3.71 -8.43
CA GLY A 72 -0.59 2.25 -8.29
C GLY A 72 -1.53 1.70 -7.21
N PHE A 73 -1.68 2.41 -6.09
CA PHE A 73 -2.61 2.03 -5.03
C PHE A 73 -4.06 2.05 -5.52
N TYR A 74 -4.49 3.15 -6.16
CA TYR A 74 -5.85 3.28 -6.66
C TYR A 74 -6.15 2.31 -7.80
N GLN A 75 -5.16 2.01 -8.65
CA GLN A 75 -5.30 1.01 -9.71
C GLN A 75 -5.52 -0.39 -9.13
N LEU A 76 -4.75 -0.76 -8.11
CA LEU A 76 -4.94 -2.03 -7.40
C LEU A 76 -6.31 -2.08 -6.70
N ALA A 77 -6.73 -1.01 -6.03
CA ALA A 77 -8.03 -0.94 -5.37
C ALA A 77 -9.19 -1.14 -6.35
N LYS A 78 -9.07 -0.60 -7.57
CA LYS A 78 -10.02 -0.81 -8.66
C LYS A 78 -10.03 -2.25 -9.17
N GLN A 79 -8.86 -2.86 -9.35
CA GLN A 79 -8.74 -4.26 -9.77
C GLN A 79 -9.36 -5.22 -8.75
N LEU A 80 -9.20 -4.92 -7.46
CA LEU A 80 -9.82 -5.66 -6.36
C LEU A 80 -11.31 -5.29 -6.13
N GLN A 81 -11.89 -4.44 -6.98
CA GLN A 81 -13.27 -3.95 -6.88
C GLN A 81 -13.61 -3.23 -5.56
N LEU A 82 -12.58 -2.76 -4.83
CA LEU A 82 -12.73 -2.00 -3.59
C LEU A 82 -13.01 -0.51 -3.83
N LEU A 83 -12.69 -0.04 -5.04
CA LEU A 83 -12.93 1.32 -5.48
C LEU A 83 -13.56 1.31 -6.89
N PRO A 84 -14.61 2.10 -7.16
CA PRO A 84 -15.21 2.19 -8.49
C PRO A 84 -14.20 2.63 -9.56
N MET A 85 -14.33 2.10 -10.78
CA MET A 85 -13.50 2.50 -11.93
C MET A 85 -13.64 4.00 -12.24
N SER A 86 -14.83 4.56 -12.01
CA SER A 86 -15.18 5.97 -12.20
C SER A 86 -14.90 6.86 -10.98
N ALA A 87 -14.27 6.33 -9.92
CA ALA A 87 -14.08 7.08 -8.68
C ALA A 87 -13.37 8.42 -8.92
N SER A 88 -14.02 9.47 -8.42
CA SER A 88 -13.53 10.84 -8.36
C SER A 88 -12.30 10.97 -7.46
N LYS A 89 -11.69 12.16 -7.45
CA LYS A 89 -10.55 12.44 -6.57
C LYS A 89 -10.94 12.35 -5.09
N ASP A 90 -12.07 12.93 -4.71
CA ASP A 90 -12.53 12.95 -3.32
C ASP A 90 -12.89 11.55 -2.82
N GLU A 91 -13.43 10.69 -3.68
CA GLU A 91 -13.71 9.28 -3.36
C GLU A 91 -12.42 8.47 -3.16
N LYS A 92 -11.40 8.73 -3.97
CA LYS A 92 -10.05 8.13 -3.82
C LYS A 92 -9.42 8.53 -2.49
N ASP A 93 -9.40 9.82 -2.19
CA ASP A 93 -8.80 10.35 -0.97
C ASP A 93 -9.53 9.82 0.27
N SER A 94 -10.88 9.83 0.24
CA SER A 94 -11.71 9.27 1.31
C SER A 94 -11.47 7.77 1.51
N PHE A 95 -11.35 7.01 0.42
CA PHE A 95 -11.03 5.58 0.47
C PHE A 95 -9.66 5.34 1.10
N TRP A 96 -8.64 6.08 0.65
CA TRP A 96 -7.28 5.95 1.18
C TRP A 96 -7.21 6.28 2.67
N ILE A 97 -7.81 7.39 3.11
CA ILE A 97 -7.86 7.77 4.53
C ILE A 97 -8.52 6.68 5.38
N LYS A 98 -9.63 6.09 4.90
CA LYS A 98 -10.31 4.98 5.59
C LYS A 98 -9.41 3.75 5.71
N GLN A 99 -8.70 3.38 4.64
CA GLN A 99 -7.76 2.26 4.64
C GLN A 99 -6.63 2.48 5.65
N VAL A 100 -6.00 3.66 5.65
CA VAL A 100 -4.93 4.01 6.58
C VAL A 100 -5.40 3.94 8.03
N ARG A 101 -6.57 4.50 8.36
CA ARG A 101 -7.12 4.46 9.72
C ARG A 101 -7.34 3.03 10.20
N ARG A 102 -8.02 2.21 9.41
CA ARG A 102 -8.29 0.80 9.77
C ARG A 102 -7.02 -0.04 9.87
N LEU A 103 -6.00 0.26 9.08
CA LEU A 103 -4.69 -0.38 9.20
C LEU A 103 -4.00 0.02 10.51
N TYR A 104 -4.02 1.30 10.88
CA TYR A 104 -3.50 1.71 12.18
C TYR A 104 -4.28 1.07 13.33
N GLU A 105 -5.62 1.07 13.30
CA GLU A 105 -6.45 0.37 14.29
C GLU A 105 -6.08 -1.12 14.39
N ARG A 106 -5.89 -1.80 13.25
CA ARG A 106 -5.48 -3.22 13.22
C ARG A 106 -4.08 -3.43 13.81
N HIS A 107 -3.13 -2.53 13.57
CA HIS A 107 -1.77 -2.62 14.08
C HIS A 107 -1.64 -2.17 15.55
N GLU A 108 -2.48 -1.24 16.00
CA GLU A 108 -2.58 -0.83 17.41
C GLU A 108 -3.31 -1.90 18.24
N ALA A 109 -4.34 -2.54 17.67
CA ALA A 109 -5.06 -3.66 18.27
C ALA A 109 -4.29 -4.99 18.21
N ARG A 110 -3.20 -5.05 17.44
CA ARG A 110 -2.20 -6.12 17.51
C ARG A 110 -1.03 -5.60 18.35
N PRO A 111 -1.14 -5.60 19.69
CA PRO A 111 0.01 -5.26 20.52
C PRO A 111 1.14 -6.21 20.15
N ASN A 112 2.36 -5.67 20.06
CA ASN A 112 3.60 -6.38 19.75
C ASN A 112 3.53 -7.85 20.20
N LEU A 113 3.32 -8.76 19.25
CA LEU A 113 3.75 -10.13 19.43
C LEU A 113 5.27 -10.11 19.28
N ALA A 114 5.92 -9.70 20.37
CA ALA A 114 7.31 -10.01 20.66
C ALA A 114 7.40 -11.50 21.07
#